data_AF-A0A0E9LWV2-F1
#
_entry.id   AF-A0A0E9LWV2-F1
#
_cell.length_a   1.000
_cell.length_b   1.000
_cell.length_c   1.000
_cell.angle_alpha   90.00
_cell.angle_beta   90.00
_cell.angle_gamma   90.00
#
_symmetry.space_group_name_H-M   'P 1'
#
loop_
_entity.id
_entity.type
_entity.pdbx_description
1 polymer ?
#
loop_
_entity_poly.entity_id
_entity_poly.type
_entity_poly.pdbx_seq_one_letter_code
_entity_poly.pdbx_strand_id
1 'polypeptide(L)'
;MIRSIISERESTSLQVENEISAQWGYAQVLAGPILNIPTELTSVDKNGNVITERDWLHIMPSNLDIASRLEPEIRYRGIFKTAVYTSVSHITGNFKFQLNPEEIEGEPDWSKAVVTFGISDNRGIRGDIGILWNNEPLEPESGMLTQNITKTGFSIKTPLTLENLENSIPFNINLELSGSKSFTILPLGQKSNININSSWTNPSFSGNLLPQKRKISDAGFEANWQLTHLNRNFPQYWQGQQFDVWEHSLGVDLFLPVNHYQKATRSAKYGILFIILTLLVFLFIELINNKKVHLFQYLLVGLASSFSFHF
;
A
#
# COMPACT_ATOMS: atom_id res chain seq x y z
N MET A 1 -15.29 26.14 -19.04
CA MET A 1 -15.54 25.10 -20.06
C MET A 1 -14.36 24.14 -20.23
N ILE A 2 -13.15 24.58 -20.61
CA ILE A 2 -12.00 23.65 -20.75
C ILE A 2 -11.60 23.02 -19.41
N ARG A 3 -11.51 23.81 -18.33
CA ARG A 3 -11.22 23.27 -16.98
C ARG A 3 -12.27 22.28 -16.48
N SER A 4 -13.55 22.51 -16.79
CA SER A 4 -14.62 21.59 -16.41
C SER A 4 -14.53 20.27 -17.19
N ILE A 5 -14.22 20.31 -18.49
CA ILE A 5 -13.99 19.10 -19.29
C ILE A 5 -12.76 18.33 -18.80
N ILE A 6 -11.67 19.03 -18.46
CA ILE A 6 -10.47 18.37 -17.91
C ILE A 6 -10.79 17.71 -16.57
N SER A 7 -11.48 18.43 -15.67
CA SER A 7 -11.92 17.91 -14.37
C SER A 7 -12.87 16.71 -14.52
N GLU A 8 -13.81 16.77 -15.47
CA GLU A 8 -14.72 15.68 -15.80
C GLU A 8 -13.97 14.46 -16.32
N ARG A 9 -12.99 14.65 -17.22
CA ARG A 9 -12.15 13.57 -17.75
C ARG A 9 -11.26 12.95 -16.69
N GLU A 10 -10.68 13.76 -15.80
CA GLU A 10 -9.89 13.27 -14.66
C GLU A 10 -10.76 12.43 -13.71
N SER A 11 -11.94 12.93 -13.35
CA SER A 11 -12.93 12.20 -12.55
C SER A 11 -13.34 10.87 -13.20
N THR A 12 -13.62 10.89 -14.51
CA THR A 12 -13.98 9.68 -15.27
C THR A 12 -12.81 8.69 -15.31
N SER A 13 -11.56 9.17 -15.45
CA SER A 13 -10.37 8.32 -15.41
C SER A 13 -10.25 7.62 -14.06
N LEU A 14 -10.38 8.36 -12.95
CA LEU A 14 -10.33 7.81 -11.60
C LEU A 14 -11.45 6.80 -11.35
N GLN A 15 -12.66 7.06 -11.85
CA GLN A 15 -13.76 6.13 -11.77
C GLN A 15 -13.46 4.83 -12.53
N VAL A 16 -12.98 4.92 -13.77
CA VAL A 16 -12.64 3.75 -14.58
C VAL A 16 -11.50 2.95 -13.96
N GLU A 17 -10.47 3.60 -13.43
CA GLU A 17 -9.40 2.95 -12.69
C GLU A 17 -9.92 2.19 -11.47
N ASN A 18 -10.84 2.79 -10.71
CA ASN A 18 -11.44 2.15 -9.54
C ASN A 18 -12.34 0.97 -9.95
N GLU A 19 -13.06 1.05 -11.05
CA GLU A 19 -13.89 -0.04 -11.55
C GLU A 19 -13.03 -1.23 -12.05
N ILE A 20 -11.92 -0.97 -12.75
CA ILE A 20 -10.97 -2.03 -13.13
C ILE A 20 -10.33 -2.64 -11.87
N SER A 21 -9.91 -1.80 -10.92
CA SER A 21 -9.34 -2.27 -9.65
C SER A 21 -10.35 -3.09 -8.85
N ALA A 22 -11.64 -2.76 -8.89
CA ALA A 22 -12.68 -3.54 -8.22
C ALA A 22 -12.84 -4.96 -8.80
N GLN A 23 -12.54 -5.14 -10.08
CA GLN A 23 -12.63 -6.43 -10.78
C GLN A 23 -11.34 -7.25 -10.70
N TRP A 24 -10.17 -6.59 -10.67
CA TRP A 24 -8.86 -7.25 -10.62
C TRP A 24 -8.33 -7.44 -9.21
N GLY A 25 -8.49 -6.43 -8.36
CA GLY A 25 -7.86 -6.30 -7.04
C GLY A 25 -7.40 -4.85 -6.84
N TYR A 26 -7.67 -4.29 -5.65
CA TYR A 26 -7.19 -2.96 -5.28
C TYR A 26 -5.69 -2.95 -4.96
N ALA A 27 -5.18 -1.82 -4.46
CA ALA A 27 -3.86 -1.74 -3.85
C ALA A 27 -3.69 -2.78 -2.76
N GLN A 28 -2.64 -3.59 -2.87
CA GLN A 28 -2.37 -4.68 -1.95
C GLN A 28 -1.37 -4.25 -0.88
N VAL A 29 -1.69 -4.60 0.36
CA VAL A 29 -0.77 -4.55 1.49
C VAL A 29 -0.56 -5.96 1.99
N LEU A 30 0.69 -6.36 2.13
CA LEU A 30 1.14 -7.63 2.66
C LEU A 30 1.67 -7.42 4.09
N ALA A 31 1.01 -7.99 5.09
CA ALA A 31 1.37 -7.78 6.49
C ALA A 31 1.41 -9.11 7.26
N GLY A 32 2.59 -9.68 7.41
CA GLY A 32 2.73 -10.93 8.15
C GLY A 32 3.94 -11.75 7.75
N PRO A 33 4.06 -12.96 8.32
CA PRO A 33 3.12 -13.57 9.28
C PRO A 33 3.18 -12.94 10.68
N ILE A 34 2.06 -12.96 11.40
CA ILE A 34 1.95 -12.58 12.81
C ILE A 34 1.43 -13.79 13.58
N LEU A 35 2.12 -14.19 14.65
CA LEU A 35 1.59 -15.23 15.53
C LEU A 35 0.75 -14.58 16.64
N ASN A 36 -0.46 -15.07 16.83
CA ASN A 36 -1.42 -14.54 17.80
C ASN A 36 -1.81 -15.64 18.77
N ILE A 37 -1.72 -15.35 20.06
CA ILE A 37 -2.10 -16.26 21.13
C ILE A 37 -3.18 -15.57 21.96
N PRO A 38 -4.38 -16.16 22.08
CA PRO A 38 -5.42 -15.55 22.90
C PRO A 38 -5.02 -15.61 24.37
N THR A 39 -5.28 -14.52 25.10
CA THR A 39 -5.02 -14.38 26.53
C THR A 39 -6.33 -14.10 27.25
N GLU A 40 -6.57 -14.79 28.36
CA GLU A 40 -7.74 -14.54 29.23
C GLU A 40 -7.27 -13.94 30.56
N LEU A 41 -7.81 -12.78 30.92
CA LEU A 41 -7.57 -12.14 32.21
C LEU A 41 -8.86 -12.19 33.03
N THR A 42 -8.84 -12.96 34.12
CA THR A 42 -9.95 -13.00 35.08
C THR A 42 -9.71 -12.00 36.20
N SER A 43 -10.62 -11.03 36.36
CA SER A 43 -10.59 -10.05 37.43
C SER A 43 -11.92 -10.05 38.18
N VAL A 44 -11.92 -9.48 39.40
CA VAL A 44 -13.14 -9.29 40.20
C VAL A 44 -13.48 -7.81 40.20
N ASP A 45 -14.70 -7.47 39.78
CA ASP A 45 -15.16 -6.09 39.77
C ASP A 45 -15.41 -5.54 41.18
N LYS A 46 -15.71 -4.24 41.28
CA LYS A 46 -15.99 -3.58 42.56
C LYS A 46 -17.22 -4.13 43.29
N ASN A 47 -18.07 -4.90 42.60
CA ASN A 47 -19.30 -5.50 43.10
C ASN A 47 -19.12 -6.99 43.46
N GLY A 48 -17.92 -7.56 43.28
CA GLY A 48 -17.64 -8.97 43.53
C GLY A 48 -17.97 -9.91 42.36
N ASN A 49 -18.35 -9.39 41.19
CA ASN A 49 -18.57 -10.20 40.00
C ASN A 49 -17.24 -10.56 39.34
N VAL A 50 -17.13 -11.80 38.89
CA VAL A 50 -15.99 -12.25 38.07
C VAL A 50 -16.18 -11.75 36.65
N ILE A 51 -15.24 -10.93 36.16
CA ILE A 51 -15.15 -10.47 34.77
C ILE A 51 -13.99 -11.22 34.10
N THR A 52 -14.23 -11.74 32.91
CA THR A 52 -13.19 -12.34 32.07
C THR A 52 -13.01 -11.47 30.83
N GLU A 53 -11.85 -10.84 30.72
CA GLU A 53 -11.45 -10.06 29.56
C GLU A 53 -10.59 -10.93 28.63
N ARG A 54 -10.85 -10.84 27.33
CA ARG A 54 -10.11 -11.57 26.30
C ARG A 54 -9.30 -10.58 25.49
N ASP A 55 -8.03 -10.91 25.31
CA ASP A 55 -7.13 -10.17 24.43
C ASP A 55 -6.25 -11.12 23.61
N TRP A 56 -5.33 -10.56 22.84
CA TRP A 56 -4.39 -11.27 22.00
C TRP A 56 -2.96 -10.82 22.29
N LEU A 57 -2.10 -11.78 22.59
CA LEU A 57 -0.66 -11.62 22.53
C LEU A 57 -0.21 -11.78 21.07
N HIS A 58 0.33 -10.71 20.50
CA HIS A 58 0.92 -10.69 19.17
C HIS A 58 2.42 -10.91 19.25
N ILE A 59 2.94 -11.86 18.48
CA ILE A 59 4.38 -12.17 18.40
C ILE A 59 4.82 -12.04 16.95
N MET A 60 5.87 -11.27 16.73
CA MET A 60 6.47 -11.05 15.42
C MET A 60 7.52 -12.14 15.10
N PRO A 61 7.86 -12.38 13.83
CA PRO A 61 8.93 -13.30 13.47
C PRO A 61 10.31 -12.73 13.80
N SER A 62 11.28 -13.60 14.11
CA SER A 62 12.67 -13.17 14.36
C SER A 62 13.39 -12.84 13.05
N ASN A 63 13.23 -13.66 12.03
CA ASN A 63 13.67 -13.32 10.67
C ASN A 63 12.46 -13.38 9.73
N LEU A 64 12.41 -12.43 8.81
CA LEU A 64 11.40 -12.30 7.77
C LEU A 64 12.07 -11.95 6.44
N ASP A 65 12.13 -12.92 5.55
CA ASP A 65 12.63 -12.75 4.20
C ASP A 65 11.45 -12.79 3.23
N ILE A 66 11.28 -11.75 2.43
CA ILE A 66 10.20 -11.65 1.43
C ILE A 66 10.82 -11.37 0.08
N ALA A 67 10.65 -12.29 -0.86
CA ALA A 67 11.00 -12.11 -2.26
C ALA A 67 9.71 -12.01 -3.09
N SER A 68 9.43 -10.83 -3.62
CA SER A 68 8.24 -10.57 -4.42
C SER A 68 8.60 -10.18 -5.84
N ARG A 69 8.01 -10.87 -6.81
CA ARG A 69 8.09 -10.55 -8.23
C ARG A 69 6.76 -9.96 -8.68
N LEU A 70 6.76 -8.72 -9.16
CA LEU A 70 5.58 -8.04 -9.69
C LEU A 70 5.58 -8.16 -11.22
N GLU A 71 4.52 -8.75 -11.75
CA GLU A 71 4.22 -8.86 -13.18
C GLU A 71 3.16 -7.82 -13.56
N PRO A 72 3.56 -6.62 -14.01
CA PRO A 72 2.62 -5.56 -14.34
C PRO A 72 1.96 -5.80 -15.71
N GLU A 73 0.69 -5.42 -15.80
CA GLU A 73 -0.09 -5.41 -17.03
C GLU A 73 -0.85 -4.09 -17.16
N ILE A 74 -1.01 -3.59 -18.38
CA ILE A 74 -1.89 -2.44 -18.65
C ILE A 74 -3.25 -2.96 -19.09
N ARG A 75 -4.28 -2.61 -18.32
CA ARG A 75 -5.68 -2.92 -18.64
C ARG A 75 -6.39 -1.68 -19.18
N TYR A 76 -7.32 -1.90 -20.09
CA TYR A 76 -8.02 -0.85 -20.81
C TYR A 76 -9.51 -0.92 -20.55
N ARG A 77 -10.15 0.25 -20.50
CA ARG A 77 -11.60 0.37 -20.59
C ARG A 77 -11.98 1.64 -21.34
N GLY A 78 -12.48 1.46 -22.55
CA GLY A 78 -12.64 2.55 -23.52
C GLY A 78 -11.29 3.16 -23.85
N ILE A 79 -11.15 4.48 -23.62
CA ILE A 79 -9.90 5.22 -23.83
C ILE A 79 -8.99 5.30 -22.60
N PHE A 80 -9.47 4.83 -21.45
CA PHE A 80 -8.75 4.90 -20.19
C PHE A 80 -7.93 3.61 -20.01
N LYS A 81 -6.78 3.76 -19.35
CA LYS A 81 -5.88 2.65 -19.04
C LYS A 81 -5.47 2.72 -17.58
N THR A 82 -5.28 1.55 -16.97
CA THR A 82 -4.76 1.42 -15.60
C THR A 82 -3.68 0.34 -15.54
N ALA A 83 -2.73 0.52 -14.63
CA ALA A 83 -1.71 -0.49 -14.37
C ALA A 83 -2.23 -1.41 -13.27
N VAL A 84 -2.32 -2.69 -13.60
CA VAL A 84 -2.56 -3.77 -12.65
C VAL A 84 -1.33 -4.64 -12.59
N TYR A 85 -1.26 -5.54 -11.62
CA TYR A 85 -0.18 -6.50 -11.53
C TYR A 85 -0.67 -7.83 -10.95
N THR A 86 0.11 -8.87 -11.21
CA THR A 86 0.13 -10.10 -10.40
C THR A 86 1.44 -10.09 -9.62
N SER A 87 1.41 -10.26 -8.30
CA SER A 87 2.59 -10.46 -7.48
C SER A 87 2.72 -11.93 -7.13
N VAL A 88 3.93 -12.47 -7.27
CA VAL A 88 4.30 -13.79 -6.76
C VAL A 88 5.28 -13.56 -5.63
N SER A 89 4.87 -13.85 -4.40
CA SER A 89 5.63 -13.59 -3.20
C SER A 89 6.02 -14.91 -2.52
N HIS A 90 7.32 -15.09 -2.33
CA HIS A 90 7.88 -16.15 -1.50
C HIS A 90 8.30 -15.52 -0.16
N ILE A 91 7.67 -15.96 0.91
CA ILE A 91 7.83 -15.42 2.26
C ILE A 91 8.41 -16.52 3.15
N THR A 92 9.58 -16.30 3.73
CA THR A 92 10.25 -17.26 4.61
C THR A 92 10.71 -16.61 5.88
N GLY A 93 10.94 -17.41 6.90
CA GLY A 93 11.48 -16.90 8.14
C GLY A 93 11.27 -17.89 9.26
N ASN A 94 11.35 -17.36 10.48
CA ASN A 94 11.18 -18.17 11.67
C ASN A 94 10.71 -17.35 12.87
N PHE A 95 9.96 -18.00 13.74
CA PHE A 95 9.63 -17.50 15.07
C PHE A 95 10.64 -18.03 16.09
N LYS A 96 10.98 -17.19 17.08
CA LYS A 96 11.66 -17.58 18.31
C LYS A 96 10.89 -16.99 19.49
N PHE A 97 10.73 -17.79 20.53
CA PHE A 97 9.96 -17.42 21.70
C PHE A 97 10.92 -17.01 22.81
N GLN A 98 11.24 -15.72 22.85
CA GLN A 98 12.02 -15.10 23.93
C GLN A 98 11.11 -14.09 24.63
N LEU A 99 10.09 -14.61 25.31
CA LEU A 99 9.08 -13.83 26.00
C LEU A 99 9.45 -13.70 27.48
N ASN A 100 9.19 -12.53 28.06
CA ASN A 100 9.20 -12.36 29.50
C ASN A 100 7.78 -12.60 30.04
N PRO A 101 7.54 -13.66 30.84
CA PRO A 101 6.20 -13.93 31.38
C PRO A 101 5.63 -12.81 32.25
N GLU A 102 6.49 -11.98 32.87
CA GLU A 102 6.06 -10.85 33.70
C GLU A 102 5.45 -9.70 32.89
N GLU A 103 5.69 -9.66 31.57
CA GLU A 103 5.15 -8.65 30.66
C GLU A 103 3.83 -9.07 30.01
N ILE A 104 3.36 -10.29 30.28
CA ILE A 104 2.12 -10.84 29.72
C ILE A 104 1.04 -10.82 30.79
N GLU A 105 0.00 -10.04 30.57
CA GLU A 105 -1.19 -10.00 31.42
C GLU A 105 -2.12 -11.18 31.10
N GLY A 106 -2.59 -11.88 32.14
CA GLY A 106 -3.49 -13.02 32.01
C GLY A 106 -2.78 -14.32 31.59
N GLU A 107 -3.58 -15.36 31.32
CA GLU A 107 -3.07 -16.69 30.95
C GLU A 107 -3.12 -16.89 29.42
N PRO A 108 -1.96 -17.04 28.73
CA PRO A 108 -1.93 -17.33 27.30
C PRO A 108 -2.31 -18.78 26.98
N ASP A 109 -3.32 -18.96 26.12
CA ASP A 109 -3.73 -20.26 25.63
C ASP A 109 -2.99 -20.62 24.33
N TRP A 110 -1.79 -21.17 24.52
CA TRP A 110 -0.91 -21.63 23.43
C TRP A 110 -1.54 -22.67 22.51
N SER A 111 -2.48 -23.47 23.02
CA SER A 111 -3.17 -24.50 22.22
C SER A 111 -4.09 -23.90 21.15
N LYS A 112 -4.49 -22.63 21.33
CA LYS A 112 -5.31 -21.86 20.40
C LYS A 112 -4.51 -20.85 19.59
N ALA A 113 -3.19 -21.03 19.48
CA ALA A 113 -2.36 -20.13 18.71
C ALA A 113 -2.70 -20.15 17.21
N VAL A 114 -2.75 -18.96 16.63
CA VAL A 114 -3.12 -18.77 15.23
C VAL A 114 -2.19 -17.77 14.58
N VAL A 115 -1.67 -18.14 13.42
CA VAL A 115 -0.91 -17.23 12.57
C VAL A 115 -1.88 -16.47 11.69
N THR A 116 -1.79 -15.14 11.68
CA THR A 116 -2.54 -14.30 10.75
C THR A 116 -1.62 -13.70 9.72
N PHE A 117 -2.18 -13.49 8.54
CA PHE A 117 -1.50 -12.87 7.43
C PHE A 117 -2.43 -11.82 6.82
N GLY A 118 -2.09 -10.55 7.04
CA GLY A 118 -2.88 -9.41 6.60
C GLY A 118 -2.73 -9.15 5.12
N ILE A 119 -3.88 -9.02 4.44
CA ILE A 119 -4.00 -8.65 3.03
C ILE A 119 -5.09 -7.59 2.92
N SER A 120 -4.81 -6.45 2.29
CA SER A 120 -5.81 -5.36 2.20
C SER A 120 -7.03 -5.69 1.35
N ASP A 121 -6.90 -6.57 0.35
CA ASP A 121 -8.02 -7.02 -0.48
C ASP A 121 -7.90 -8.52 -0.83
N ASN A 122 -8.56 -9.37 -0.02
CA ASN A 122 -8.58 -10.82 -0.20
C ASN A 122 -9.11 -11.27 -1.58
N ARG A 123 -9.90 -10.46 -2.28
CA ARG A 123 -10.39 -10.80 -3.63
C ARG A 123 -9.25 -10.86 -4.65
N GLY A 124 -8.11 -10.24 -4.33
CA GLY A 124 -6.89 -10.34 -5.12
C GLY A 124 -6.13 -11.65 -4.92
N ILE A 125 -6.43 -12.49 -3.92
CA ILE A 125 -5.74 -13.77 -3.74
C ILE A 125 -6.03 -14.67 -4.93
N ARG A 126 -4.97 -15.22 -5.53
CA ARG A 126 -5.06 -16.12 -6.69
C ARG A 126 -4.53 -17.49 -6.35
N GLY A 127 -5.20 -18.52 -6.85
CA GLY A 127 -4.82 -19.91 -6.63
C GLY A 127 -4.86 -20.31 -5.16
N ASP A 128 -4.21 -21.43 -4.86
CA ASP A 128 -4.05 -21.94 -3.51
C ASP A 128 -2.84 -21.29 -2.84
N ILE A 129 -2.94 -21.01 -1.53
CA ILE A 129 -1.84 -20.46 -0.75
C ILE A 129 -1.01 -21.64 -0.23
N GLY A 130 0.23 -21.76 -0.71
CA GLY A 130 1.13 -22.81 -0.24
C GLY A 130 1.76 -22.42 1.09
N ILE A 131 1.41 -23.10 2.19
CA ILE A 131 1.95 -22.81 3.52
C ILE A 131 2.62 -24.07 4.07
N LEU A 132 3.88 -23.92 4.47
CA LEU A 132 4.62 -24.89 5.27
C LEU A 132 4.96 -24.25 6.61
N TRP A 133 4.47 -24.84 7.68
CA TRP A 133 4.75 -24.45 9.05
C TRP A 133 5.52 -25.57 9.73
N ASN A 134 6.75 -25.30 10.18
CA ASN A 134 7.64 -26.35 10.68
C ASN A 134 7.81 -27.54 9.71
N ASN A 135 7.84 -27.26 8.41
CA ASN A 135 7.85 -28.25 7.30
C ASN A 135 6.57 -29.09 7.15
N GLU A 136 5.51 -28.81 7.90
CA GLU A 136 4.20 -29.44 7.72
C GLU A 136 3.28 -28.54 6.87
N PRO A 137 2.59 -29.09 5.86
CA PRO A 137 1.63 -28.32 5.09
C PRO A 137 0.41 -27.99 5.96
N LEU A 138 0.02 -26.72 5.97
CA LEU A 138 -1.19 -26.25 6.65
C LEU A 138 -2.12 -25.54 5.67
N GLU A 139 -3.42 -25.68 5.90
CA GLU A 139 -4.45 -25.03 5.10
C GLU A 139 -4.83 -23.66 5.71
N PRO A 140 -4.93 -22.60 4.89
CA PRO A 140 -5.41 -21.31 5.35
C PRO A 140 -6.93 -21.32 5.56
N GLU A 141 -7.37 -20.66 6.62
CA GLU A 141 -8.77 -20.33 6.87
C GLU A 141 -9.06 -18.87 6.51
N SER A 142 -10.20 -18.64 5.84
CA SER A 142 -10.61 -17.31 5.43
C SER A 142 -10.91 -16.42 6.63
N GLY A 143 -10.45 -15.17 6.57
CA GLY A 143 -10.71 -14.16 7.59
C GLY A 143 -9.65 -14.11 8.69
N MET A 144 -9.83 -13.12 9.55
CA MET A 144 -8.91 -12.79 10.65
C MET A 144 -9.58 -13.13 11.99
N LEU A 145 -8.88 -13.83 12.87
CA LEU A 145 -9.37 -14.09 14.24
C LEU A 145 -9.16 -12.89 15.19
N THR A 146 -8.30 -11.96 14.82
CA THR A 146 -8.05 -10.69 15.52
C THR A 146 -7.88 -9.57 14.50
N GLN A 147 -8.40 -8.38 14.82
CA GLN A 147 -8.32 -7.20 13.95
C GLN A 147 -7.43 -6.10 14.53
N ASN A 148 -6.65 -6.41 15.58
CA ASN A 148 -5.81 -5.44 16.29
C ASN A 148 -4.77 -4.79 15.35
N ILE A 149 -4.19 -5.58 14.44
CA ILE A 149 -3.10 -5.15 13.54
C ILE A 149 -3.59 -4.92 12.11
N THR A 150 -4.25 -5.93 11.53
CA THR A 150 -4.82 -5.86 10.18
C THR A 150 -6.29 -6.27 10.18
N LYS A 151 -7.10 -5.62 9.32
CA LYS A 151 -8.55 -5.82 9.29
C LYS A 151 -8.99 -7.00 8.44
N THR A 152 -8.20 -7.33 7.43
CA THR A 152 -8.50 -8.33 6.41
C THR A 152 -7.26 -9.17 6.13
N GLY A 153 -7.48 -10.40 5.69
CA GLY A 153 -6.42 -11.38 5.50
C GLY A 153 -6.95 -12.80 5.66
N PHE A 154 -6.04 -13.74 5.91
CA PHE A 154 -6.35 -15.11 6.24
C PHE A 154 -5.63 -15.52 7.53
N SER A 155 -6.04 -16.64 8.09
CA SER A 155 -5.49 -17.20 9.30
C SER A 155 -5.10 -18.65 9.12
N ILE A 156 -4.16 -19.13 9.92
CA ILE A 156 -3.67 -20.50 9.90
C ILE A 156 -3.66 -20.97 11.34
N LYS A 157 -4.45 -22.00 11.65
CA LYS A 157 -4.39 -22.66 12.95
C LYS A 157 -3.10 -23.45 13.01
N THR A 158 -2.23 -23.11 13.96
CA THR A 158 -0.94 -23.77 14.11
C THR A 158 -0.96 -24.60 15.38
N PRO A 159 -0.69 -25.92 15.31
CA PRO A 159 -0.47 -26.68 16.53
C PRO A 159 0.83 -26.19 17.17
N LEU A 160 0.73 -25.38 18.22
CA LEU A 160 1.87 -25.06 19.08
C LEU A 160 1.88 -26.01 20.27
N THR A 161 3.01 -26.68 20.46
CA THR A 161 3.30 -27.43 21.68
C THR A 161 4.33 -26.67 22.52
N LEU A 162 4.37 -26.95 23.82
CA LEU A 162 5.37 -26.37 24.73
C LEU A 162 6.81 -26.64 24.26
N GLU A 163 7.07 -27.78 23.61
CA GLU A 163 8.38 -28.12 23.04
C GLU A 163 8.76 -27.24 21.84
N ASN A 164 7.78 -26.71 21.11
CA ASN A 164 8.03 -25.73 20.04
C ASN A 164 8.44 -24.35 20.58
N LEU A 165 8.14 -24.04 21.85
CA LEU A 165 8.53 -22.78 22.48
C LEU A 165 10.02 -22.71 22.79
N GLU A 166 10.65 -23.86 23.04
CA GLU A 166 12.09 -23.94 23.28
C GLU A 166 12.91 -23.85 21.98
N ASN A 167 12.26 -24.10 20.84
CA ASN A 167 12.89 -24.17 19.54
C ASN A 167 12.47 -23.02 18.62
N SER A 168 13.16 -22.90 17.48
CA SER A 168 12.74 -21.98 16.44
C SER A 168 11.79 -22.67 15.48
N ILE A 169 10.67 -22.02 15.14
CA ILE A 169 9.69 -22.55 14.20
C ILE A 169 9.89 -21.88 12.84
N PRO A 170 10.37 -22.59 11.81
CA PRO A 170 10.46 -22.04 10.46
C PRO A 170 9.09 -22.01 9.78
N PHE A 171 8.91 -21.06 8.88
CA PHE A 171 7.77 -21.00 7.99
C PHE A 171 8.20 -20.70 6.55
N ASN A 172 7.39 -21.18 5.61
CA ASN A 172 7.49 -20.89 4.18
C ASN A 172 6.08 -20.70 3.62
N ILE A 173 5.83 -19.55 3.02
CA ILE A 173 4.53 -19.18 2.47
C ILE A 173 4.76 -18.71 1.02
N ASN A 174 4.04 -19.32 0.09
CA ASN A 174 3.94 -18.88 -1.29
C ASN A 174 2.56 -18.30 -1.53
N LEU A 175 2.53 -17.05 -2.00
CA LEU A 175 1.31 -16.29 -2.19
C LEU A 175 1.32 -15.57 -3.53
N GLU A 176 0.24 -15.74 -4.30
CA GLU A 176 -0.02 -14.99 -5.52
C GLU A 176 -1.15 -13.97 -5.27
N LEU A 177 -0.91 -12.69 -5.55
CA LEU A 177 -1.91 -11.63 -5.41
C LEU A 177 -2.07 -10.82 -6.70
N SER A 178 -3.29 -10.66 -7.16
CA SER A 178 -3.69 -9.58 -8.05
C SER A 178 -3.86 -8.27 -7.29
N GLY A 179 -3.29 -7.20 -7.82
CA GLY A 179 -3.48 -5.85 -7.28
C GLY A 179 -3.39 -4.77 -8.33
N SER A 180 -3.60 -3.53 -7.91
CA SER A 180 -3.46 -2.35 -8.76
C SER A 180 -2.81 -1.20 -8.00
N LYS A 181 -2.26 -0.21 -8.73
CA LYS A 181 -1.67 1.03 -8.21
C LYS A 181 -0.43 0.87 -7.33
N SER A 182 -0.50 0.17 -6.21
CA SER A 182 0.61 -0.01 -5.29
C SER A 182 0.68 -1.42 -4.71
N PHE A 183 1.89 -1.82 -4.36
CA PHE A 183 2.19 -3.03 -3.60
C PHE A 183 3.03 -2.63 -2.38
N THR A 184 2.45 -2.82 -1.20
CA THR A 184 3.04 -2.41 0.08
C THR A 184 3.29 -3.63 0.95
N ILE A 185 4.38 -3.63 1.71
CA ILE A 185 4.74 -4.65 2.68
C ILE A 185 4.91 -3.99 4.06
N LEU A 186 4.42 -4.64 5.11
CA LEU A 186 4.74 -4.30 6.49
C LEU A 186 5.90 -5.20 6.97
N PRO A 187 7.09 -4.63 7.27
CA PRO A 187 8.28 -5.39 7.67
C PRO A 187 8.22 -5.77 9.15
N LEU A 188 7.43 -6.78 9.49
CA LEU A 188 7.11 -7.10 10.89
C LEU A 188 8.23 -7.85 11.63
N GLY A 189 9.22 -8.41 10.93
CA GLY A 189 10.28 -9.21 11.56
C GLY A 189 11.33 -8.41 12.35
N GLN A 190 11.93 -9.04 13.37
CA GLN A 190 13.07 -8.47 14.12
C GLN A 190 14.25 -8.16 13.18
N LYS A 191 14.45 -9.01 12.17
CA LYS A 191 15.26 -8.75 10.99
C LYS A 191 14.37 -9.01 9.78
N SER A 192 14.20 -8.00 8.94
CA SER A 192 13.40 -8.11 7.72
C SER A 192 14.26 -7.82 6.51
N ASN A 193 14.27 -8.73 5.53
CA ASN A 193 14.95 -8.54 4.25
C ASN A 193 13.95 -8.74 3.12
N ILE A 194 13.68 -7.66 2.40
CA ILE A 194 12.59 -7.59 1.42
C ILE A 194 13.20 -7.26 0.08
N ASN A 195 12.98 -8.12 -0.92
CA ASN A 195 13.38 -7.91 -2.29
C ASN A 195 12.14 -7.84 -3.18
N ILE A 196 12.00 -6.74 -3.91
CA ILE A 196 10.94 -6.56 -4.91
C ILE A 196 11.60 -6.36 -6.26
N ASN A 197 11.21 -7.18 -7.24
CA ASN A 197 11.59 -7.00 -8.63
C ASN A 197 10.37 -6.96 -9.55
N SER A 198 10.51 -6.29 -10.68
CA SER A 198 9.45 -6.18 -11.68
C SER A 198 10.00 -5.81 -13.04
N SER A 199 9.28 -6.15 -14.11
CA SER A 199 9.53 -5.62 -15.45
C SER A 199 9.04 -4.17 -15.65
N TRP A 200 8.43 -3.55 -14.62
CA TRP A 200 8.00 -2.15 -14.69
C TRP A 200 9.19 -1.18 -14.77
N THR A 201 9.19 -0.28 -15.73
CA THR A 201 10.35 0.62 -15.98
C THR A 201 10.33 1.92 -15.18
N ASN A 202 9.17 2.31 -14.66
CA ASN A 202 8.98 3.60 -13.97
C ASN A 202 8.39 3.40 -12.56
N PRO A 203 9.09 2.72 -11.63
CA PRO A 203 8.60 2.57 -10.27
C PRO A 203 8.64 3.90 -9.52
N SER A 204 7.67 4.11 -8.64
CA SER A 204 7.76 5.11 -7.58
C SER A 204 7.84 4.38 -6.25
N PHE A 205 8.96 4.49 -5.54
CA PHE A 205 9.09 3.88 -4.21
C PHE A 205 8.26 4.68 -3.20
N SER A 206 7.39 3.98 -2.48
CA SER A 206 6.40 4.55 -1.57
C SER A 206 6.50 3.95 -0.17
N GLY A 207 5.72 4.49 0.76
CA GLY A 207 5.81 4.20 2.20
C GLY A 207 6.79 5.11 2.92
N ASN A 208 7.12 4.74 4.15
CA ASN A 208 7.91 5.54 5.08
C ASN A 208 9.41 5.19 5.01
N LEU A 209 9.76 4.10 4.34
CA LEU A 209 11.13 3.58 4.24
C LEU A 209 11.52 3.36 2.77
N LEU A 210 12.56 4.06 2.33
CA LEU A 210 13.15 3.89 0.99
C LEU A 210 14.11 2.68 0.95
N PRO A 211 14.27 2.02 -0.21
CA PRO A 211 15.17 0.89 -0.35
C PRO A 211 16.63 1.31 -0.18
N GLN A 212 17.45 0.52 0.53
CA GLN A 212 18.88 0.78 0.63
C GLN A 212 19.62 0.50 -0.68
N LYS A 213 19.15 -0.48 -1.46
CA LYS A 213 19.69 -0.80 -2.79
C LYS A 213 18.57 -0.80 -3.81
N ARG A 214 18.78 -0.12 -4.94
CA ARG A 214 17.86 -0.15 -6.08
C ARG A 214 18.61 -0.10 -7.39
N LYS A 215 18.08 -0.80 -8.39
CA LYS A 215 18.52 -0.75 -9.78
C LYS A 215 17.28 -0.56 -10.65
N ILE A 216 17.27 0.48 -11.47
CA ILE A 216 16.21 0.76 -12.44
C ILE A 216 16.86 0.74 -13.82
N SER A 217 16.22 0.06 -14.77
CA SER A 217 16.68 -0.09 -16.14
C SER A 217 15.49 -0.18 -17.10
N ASP A 218 15.76 -0.17 -18.40
CA ASP A 218 14.72 -0.35 -19.43
C ASP A 218 14.06 -1.75 -19.38
N ALA A 219 14.68 -2.72 -18.71
CA ALA A 219 14.12 -4.05 -18.49
C ALA A 219 13.22 -4.14 -17.24
N GLY A 220 13.23 -3.13 -16.38
CA GLY A 220 12.50 -3.15 -15.11
C GLY A 220 13.28 -2.60 -13.92
N PHE A 221 12.85 -2.95 -12.71
CA PHE A 221 13.51 -2.56 -11.48
C PHE A 221 13.75 -3.75 -10.52
N GLU A 222 14.73 -3.55 -9.65
CA GLU A 222 14.98 -4.36 -8.45
C GLU A 222 15.22 -3.41 -7.28
N ALA A 223 14.62 -3.71 -6.13
CA ALA A 223 14.73 -2.92 -4.92
C ALA A 223 14.80 -3.82 -3.69
N ASN A 224 15.74 -3.50 -2.80
CA ASN A 224 15.99 -4.25 -1.59
C ASN A 224 15.93 -3.35 -0.35
N TRP A 225 15.20 -3.83 0.65
CA TRP A 225 15.10 -3.26 1.98
C TRP A 225 15.67 -4.25 3.00
N GLN A 226 16.57 -3.80 3.86
CA GLN A 226 17.13 -4.58 4.96
C GLN A 226 16.90 -3.81 6.27
N LEU A 227 16.04 -4.34 7.13
CA LEU A 227 15.60 -3.68 8.36
C LEU A 227 15.93 -4.55 9.57
N THR A 228 16.16 -3.89 10.70
CA THR A 228 16.37 -4.52 11.99
C THR A 228 15.36 -3.96 13.00
N HIS A 229 15.26 -4.59 14.17
CA HIS A 229 14.39 -4.14 15.26
C HIS A 229 14.63 -2.70 15.70
N LEU A 230 15.80 -2.10 15.41
CA LEU A 230 16.10 -0.70 15.70
C LEU A 230 15.46 0.29 14.71
N ASN A 231 14.98 -0.21 13.56
CA ASN A 231 14.30 0.59 12.56
C ASN A 231 12.79 0.70 12.79
N ARG A 232 12.28 0.10 13.87
CA ARG A 232 10.84 0.04 14.18
C ARG A 232 10.52 0.58 15.56
N ASN A 233 9.33 1.16 15.70
CA ASN A 233 8.81 1.70 16.96
C ASN A 233 7.82 0.74 17.65
N PHE A 234 8.11 -0.58 17.62
CA PHE A 234 7.31 -1.59 18.31
C PHE A 234 8.17 -2.76 18.80
N PRO A 235 7.82 -3.39 19.94
CA PRO A 235 8.53 -4.52 20.50
C PRO A 235 8.35 -5.80 19.66
N GLN A 236 9.06 -6.87 20.03
CA GLN A 236 8.94 -8.16 19.34
C GLN A 236 7.58 -8.84 19.60
N TYR A 237 6.97 -8.53 20.73
CA TYR A 237 5.63 -8.98 21.11
C TYR A 237 4.95 -7.91 21.95
N TRP A 238 3.61 -7.90 21.93
CA TRP A 238 2.78 -7.03 22.78
C TRP A 238 1.35 -7.59 22.86
N GLN A 239 0.55 -7.08 23.79
CA GLN A 239 -0.87 -7.44 23.90
C GLN A 239 -1.76 -6.32 23.36
N GLY A 240 -2.86 -6.71 22.72
CA GLY A 240 -3.89 -5.79 22.28
C GLY A 240 -3.42 -4.84 21.17
N GLN A 241 -4.02 -3.66 21.13
CA GLN A 241 -3.81 -2.64 20.09
C GLN A 241 -2.93 -1.48 20.60
N GLN A 242 -1.76 -1.79 21.14
CA GLN A 242 -0.86 -0.79 21.73
C GLN A 242 0.03 -0.06 20.71
N PHE A 243 0.40 -0.73 19.60
CA PHE A 243 1.39 -0.22 18.64
C PHE A 243 0.82 -0.12 17.22
N ASP A 244 1.19 0.96 16.52
CA ASP A 244 0.89 1.13 15.09
C ASP A 244 2.05 0.64 14.22
N VAL A 245 1.86 -0.50 13.57
CA VAL A 245 2.85 -1.10 12.65
C VAL A 245 2.86 -0.43 11.27
N TRP A 246 1.83 0.34 10.92
CA TRP A 246 1.66 0.91 9.58
C TRP A 246 2.64 2.05 9.28
N GLU A 247 3.16 2.72 10.31
CA GLU A 247 4.20 3.75 10.19
C GLU A 247 5.50 3.24 9.53
N HIS A 248 5.70 1.92 9.50
CA HIS A 248 6.91 1.28 8.97
C HIS A 248 6.67 0.63 7.61
N SER A 249 5.56 0.96 6.95
CA SER A 249 5.23 0.45 5.63
C SER A 249 6.29 0.85 4.58
N LEU A 250 6.54 -0.07 3.65
CA LEU A 250 7.39 0.16 2.48
C LEU A 250 6.70 -0.42 1.26
N GLY A 251 6.97 0.14 0.08
CA GLY A 251 6.31 -0.35 -1.10
C GLY A 251 6.78 0.28 -2.39
N VAL A 252 6.05 -0.08 -3.44
CA VAL A 252 6.23 0.47 -4.77
C VAL A 252 4.88 0.78 -5.38
N ASP A 253 4.78 1.97 -5.96
CA ASP A 253 3.65 2.40 -6.76
C ASP A 253 4.00 2.20 -8.23
N LEU A 254 3.09 1.54 -8.93
CA LEU A 254 3.10 1.34 -10.38
C LEU A 254 2.48 2.58 -11.03
N PHE A 255 3.23 3.67 -10.98
CA PHE A 255 2.77 4.95 -11.49
C PHE A 255 2.65 4.92 -13.02
N LEU A 256 1.45 5.11 -13.55
CA LEU A 256 1.27 5.44 -14.96
C LEU A 256 1.53 6.94 -15.16
N PRO A 257 2.50 7.34 -15.99
CA PRO A 257 2.73 8.75 -16.26
C PRO A 257 1.50 9.37 -16.95
N VAL A 258 0.70 10.13 -16.18
CA VAL A 258 -0.47 10.89 -16.63
C VAL A 258 0.01 12.19 -17.32
N ASN A 259 0.80 12.04 -18.38
CA ASN A 259 1.50 13.18 -18.98
C ASN A 259 0.60 14.06 -19.88
N HIS A 260 -0.67 13.71 -20.06
CA HIS A 260 -1.59 14.45 -20.94
C HIS A 260 -2.42 15.50 -20.20
N TYR A 261 -3.08 15.15 -19.09
CA TYR A 261 -3.99 16.07 -18.39
C TYR A 261 -3.26 17.17 -17.62
N GLN A 262 -2.15 16.85 -16.95
CA GLN A 262 -1.35 17.86 -16.25
C GLN A 262 -0.76 18.89 -17.22
N LYS A 263 -0.33 18.45 -18.42
CA LYS A 263 0.11 19.37 -19.48
C LYS A 263 -1.04 20.24 -19.98
N ALA A 264 -2.22 19.67 -20.26
CA ALA A 264 -3.40 20.43 -20.68
C ALA A 264 -3.84 21.47 -19.63
N THR A 265 -3.84 21.12 -18.34
CA THR A 265 -4.17 22.03 -17.25
C THR A 265 -3.16 23.17 -17.13
N ARG A 266 -1.86 22.88 -17.27
CA ARG A 266 -0.82 23.92 -17.28
C ARG A 266 -1.00 24.85 -18.49
N SER A 267 -1.19 24.30 -19.70
CA SER A 267 -1.46 25.10 -20.90
C SER A 267 -2.71 25.99 -20.74
N ALA A 268 -3.80 25.48 -20.17
CA ALA A 268 -5.00 26.26 -19.91
C ALA A 268 -4.81 27.33 -18.83
N LYS A 269 -3.97 27.09 -17.81
CA LYS A 269 -3.62 28.09 -16.79
C LYS A 269 -2.76 29.21 -17.37
N TYR A 270 -1.80 28.91 -18.24
CA TYR A 270 -0.92 29.91 -18.83
C TYR A 270 -1.52 30.60 -20.07
N GLY A 271 -2.48 29.99 -20.75
CA GLY A 271 -3.18 30.62 -21.88
C GLY A 271 -3.90 31.91 -21.51
N ILE A 272 -4.46 31.99 -20.29
CA ILE A 272 -5.08 33.24 -19.82
C ILE A 272 -4.05 34.36 -19.60
N LEU A 273 -2.82 34.02 -19.22
CA LEU A 273 -1.74 34.99 -19.06
C LEU A 273 -1.36 35.61 -20.41
N PHE A 274 -1.36 34.83 -21.49
CA PHE A 274 -1.14 35.33 -22.85
C PHE A 274 -2.23 36.30 -23.31
N ILE A 275 -3.50 36.00 -23.00
CA ILE A 275 -4.62 36.91 -23.30
C ILE A 275 -4.47 38.21 -22.52
N ILE A 276 -4.15 38.14 -21.21
CA ILE A 276 -3.94 39.33 -20.38
C ILE A 276 -2.73 40.14 -20.86
N LEU A 277 -1.63 39.48 -21.20
CA LEU A 277 -0.40 40.13 -21.66
C LEU A 277 -0.62 40.85 -23.01
N THR A 278 -1.32 40.21 -23.95
CA THR A 278 -1.64 40.84 -25.25
C THR A 278 -2.53 42.07 -25.06
N LEU A 279 -3.55 41.99 -24.19
CA LEU A 279 -4.39 43.15 -23.86
C LEU A 279 -3.58 44.27 -23.17
N LEU A 280 -2.66 43.93 -22.27
CA LEU A 280 -1.77 44.90 -21.62
C LEU A 280 -0.85 45.61 -22.62
N VAL A 281 -0.30 44.90 -23.59
CA VAL A 281 0.53 45.50 -24.64
C VAL A 281 -0.27 46.52 -25.46
N PHE A 282 -1.50 46.18 -25.86
CA PHE A 282 -2.37 47.14 -26.55
C PHE A 282 -2.72 48.35 -25.68
N LEU A 283 -2.96 48.13 -24.38
CA LEU A 283 -3.22 49.22 -23.42
C LEU A 283 -2.01 50.16 -23.27
N PHE A 284 -0.78 49.63 -23.25
CA PHE A 284 0.42 50.47 -23.26
C PHE A 284 0.58 51.26 -24.57
N ILE A 285 0.28 50.65 -25.73
CA ILE A 285 0.34 51.33 -27.03
C ILE A 285 -0.67 52.48 -27.08
N GLU A 286 -1.87 52.31 -26.54
CA GLU A 286 -2.89 53.35 -26.45
C GLU A 286 -2.45 54.51 -25.55
N LEU A 287 -1.89 54.22 -24.37
CA LEU A 287 -1.37 55.23 -23.44
C LEU A 287 -0.23 56.06 -24.04
N ILE A 288 0.66 55.43 -24.81
CA ILE A 288 1.81 56.11 -25.42
C ILE A 288 1.41 56.93 -26.66
N ASN A 289 0.55 56.38 -27.52
CA ASN A 289 0.20 57.01 -28.80
C ASN A 289 -0.99 57.97 -28.73
N ASN A 290 -1.65 58.09 -27.57
CA ASN A 290 -2.80 58.99 -27.35
C ASN A 290 -3.96 58.78 -28.36
N LYS A 291 -4.02 57.60 -28.98
CA LYS A 291 -5.07 57.22 -29.94
C LYS A 291 -6.01 56.23 -29.27
N LYS A 292 -7.27 56.63 -29.12
CA LYS A 292 -8.31 55.79 -28.53
C LYS A 292 -8.56 54.58 -29.42
N VAL A 293 -8.30 53.40 -28.89
CA VAL A 293 -8.67 52.14 -29.53
C VAL A 293 -10.11 51.85 -29.14
N HIS A 294 -10.96 51.52 -30.12
CA HIS A 294 -12.37 51.31 -29.82
C HIS A 294 -12.55 50.04 -28.96
N LEU A 295 -13.46 50.05 -27.98
CA LEU A 295 -13.71 48.90 -27.09
C LEU A 295 -13.95 47.59 -27.86
N PHE A 296 -14.55 47.70 -29.04
CA PHE A 296 -14.80 46.60 -29.96
C PHE A 296 -13.51 45.93 -30.46
N GLN A 297 -12.45 46.70 -30.70
CA GLN A 297 -11.16 46.18 -31.19
C GLN A 297 -10.43 45.37 -30.10
N TYR A 298 -10.49 45.80 -28.84
CA TYR A 298 -9.97 45.02 -27.71
C TYR A 298 -10.70 43.68 -27.56
N LEU A 299 -12.03 43.71 -27.68
CA LEU A 299 -12.85 42.50 -27.57
C LEU A 299 -12.54 41.52 -28.71
N LEU A 300 -12.36 42.03 -29.93
CA LEU A 300 -12.03 41.23 -31.11
C LEU A 300 -10.63 40.61 -31.03
N VAL A 301 -9.63 41.34 -30.51
CA VAL A 301 -8.28 40.81 -30.24
C VAL A 301 -8.31 39.74 -29.14
N GLY A 302 -9.03 39.98 -28.04
CA GLY A 302 -9.19 38.98 -26.98
C GLY A 302 -9.85 37.69 -27.47
N LEU A 303 -10.86 37.80 -28.33
CA LEU A 303 -11.52 36.65 -28.97
C LEU A 303 -10.60 35.93 -29.96
N ALA A 304 -9.84 36.65 -30.78
CA ALA A 304 -8.89 36.07 -31.73
C ALA A 304 -7.77 35.29 -31.02
N SER A 305 -7.22 35.84 -29.93
CA SER A 305 -6.24 35.16 -29.08
C SER A 305 -6.83 33.92 -28.41
N SER A 306 -8.09 33.98 -27.98
CA SER A 306 -8.78 32.82 -27.40
C SER A 306 -9.02 31.70 -28.41
N PHE A 307 -9.35 32.03 -29.66
CA PHE A 307 -9.53 31.06 -30.74
C PHE A 307 -8.22 30.40 -31.19
N SER A 308 -7.11 31.17 -31.26
CA SER A 308 -5.79 30.60 -31.60
C SER A 308 -5.30 29.59 -30.56
N PHE A 309 -5.74 29.70 -29.30
CA PHE A 309 -5.42 28.74 -28.24
C PHE A 309 -6.29 27.47 -28.27
N HIS A 310 -7.31 27.41 -29.14
CA HIS A 310 -8.23 26.29 -29.26
C HIS A 310 -7.80 25.24 -30.30
N PHE A 311 -6.77 25.55 -31.11
CA PHE A 311 -6.12 24.65 -32.07
C PHE A 311 -4.72 24.24 -31.58
#